data_AF-A0A644Y5K3-F1
#
_entry.id   AF-A0A644Y5K3-F1
#
_cell.length_a   1.000
_cell.length_b   1.000
_cell.length_c   1.000
_cell.angle_alpha   90.00
_cell.angle_beta   90.00
_cell.angle_gamma   90.00
#
_symmetry.space_group_name_H-M   'P 1'
#
loop_
_entity.id
_entity.type
_entity.pdbx_description
1 polymer ?
#
loop_
_entity_poly.entity_id
_entity_poly.type
_entity_poly.pdbx_seq_one_letter_code
_entity_poly.pdbx_strand_id
1 'polypeptide(L)' 'MAKAGMRRPDPSEPHGTESNKKQHFDRNQFHPVPEIQGKAKVTHKKANPINYDGKW' A
#
# COMPACT_ATOMS: atom_id res chain seq x y z
N MET A 1 -36.06 2.08 -5.10
CA MET A 1 -34.91 1.99 -4.19
C MET A 1 -33.71 1.55 -5.02
N ALA A 2 -32.77 2.45 -5.33
CA ALA A 2 -31.57 2.06 -6.04
C ALA A 2 -30.73 1.20 -5.08
N LYS A 3 -30.47 -0.06 -5.43
CA LYS A 3 -29.44 -0.84 -4.74
C LYS A 3 -28.13 -0.12 -5.00
N ALA A 4 -27.70 0.72 -4.05
CA ALA A 4 -26.32 1.13 -3.97
C ALA A 4 -25.50 -0.15 -4.11
N GLY A 5 -24.63 -0.21 -5.13
CA GLY A 5 -23.87 -1.41 -5.46
C GLY A 5 -23.17 -1.97 -4.22
N MET A 6 -22.79 -3.25 -4.27
CA MET A 6 -22.12 -3.92 -3.15
C MET A 6 -20.95 -3.04 -2.67
N ARG A 7 -21.12 -2.41 -1.51
CA ARG A 7 -20.11 -1.53 -0.93
C ARG A 7 -18.91 -2.43 -0.63
N ARG A 8 -17.73 -2.07 -1.14
CA ARG A 8 -16.49 -2.74 -0.74
C ARG A 8 -16.38 -2.56 0.78
N PRO A 9 -16.37 -3.65 1.57
CA PRO A 9 -16.27 -3.51 3.01
C PRO A 9 -14.92 -2.88 3.38
N ASP A 10 -14.93 -1.95 4.32
CA ASP A 10 -13.68 -1.41 4.86
C ASP A 10 -13.00 -2.52 5.69
N PRO A 11 -11.68 -2.75 5.56
CA PRO A 11 -10.98 -3.77 6.33
C PRO A 11 -11.07 -3.59 7.86
N SER A 12 -11.49 -2.43 8.33
CA SER A 12 -11.71 -2.11 9.74
C SER A 12 -13.14 -2.39 10.22
N GLU A 13 -14.08 -2.61 9.31
CA GLU A 13 -15.47 -2.91 9.61
C GLU A 13 -15.67 -4.42 9.73
N PRO A 14 -16.40 -4.92 10.74
CA PRO A 14 -16.71 -6.34 10.82
C PRO A 14 -17.62 -6.77 9.66
N HIS A 15 -17.38 -7.98 9.13
CA HIS A 15 -18.12 -8.54 8.02
C HIS A 15 -19.01 -9.71 8.46
N GLY A 16 -20.31 -9.65 8.16
CA GLY A 16 -21.22 -10.77 8.39
C GLY A 16 -21.39 -11.14 9.87
N THR A 17 -20.88 -12.31 10.28
CA THR A 17 -21.00 -12.85 11.65
C THR A 17 -19.80 -12.54 12.53
N GLU A 18 -18.88 -11.66 12.08
CA GLU A 18 -17.72 -11.27 12.86
C GLU A 18 -18.09 -10.45 14.12
N SER A 19 -17.19 -10.46 15.11
CA SER A 19 -17.38 -9.74 16.36
C SER A 19 -17.39 -8.22 16.13
N ASN A 20 -18.24 -7.47 16.84
CA ASN A 20 -18.32 -6.00 16.79
C ASN A 20 -17.08 -5.27 17.37
N LYS A 21 -15.96 -5.97 17.60
CA LYS A 21 -14.72 -5.37 18.10
C LYS A 21 -14.05 -4.61 16.95
N LYS A 22 -13.67 -3.36 17.20
CA LYS A 22 -12.92 -2.55 16.24
C LYS A 22 -11.51 -3.13 16.09
N GLN A 23 -11.08 -3.32 14.86
CA GLN A 23 -9.71 -3.73 14.57
C GLN A 23 -8.75 -2.55 14.79
N HIS A 24 -7.72 -2.75 15.60
CA HIS A 24 -6.67 -1.76 15.83
C HIS A 24 -5.48 -2.09 14.93
N PHE A 25 -5.27 -1.27 13.90
CA PHE A 25 -4.09 -1.36 13.04
C PHE A 25 -2.99 -0.45 13.58
N ASP A 26 -1.81 -1.02 13.80
CA ASP A 26 -0.64 -0.23 14.16
C ASP A 26 -0.23 0.69 13.01
N ARG A 27 0.21 1.91 13.34
CA ARG A 27 0.74 2.82 12.33
C ARG A 27 2.03 2.25 11.76
N ASN A 28 2.22 2.39 10.46
CA ASN A 28 3.48 2.05 9.82
C ASN A 28 4.61 2.88 10.43
N GLN A 29 5.52 2.23 11.17
CA GLN A 29 6.71 2.86 11.76
C GLN A 29 7.91 2.83 10.82
N PHE A 30 7.82 2.08 9.72
CA PHE A 30 8.89 2.01 8.74
C PHE A 30 8.88 3.29 7.90
N HIS A 31 10.07 3.84 7.66
CA HIS A 31 10.22 4.96 6.75
C HIS A 31 9.72 4.55 5.35
N PRO A 32 9.19 5.52 4.58
CA PRO A 32 8.86 5.29 3.18
C PRO A 32 10.06 4.71 2.44
N VAL A 33 9.81 3.74 1.56
CA VAL A 33 10.84 3.23 0.66
C VAL A 33 11.44 4.42 -0.10
N PRO A 34 12.78 4.53 -0.20
CA PRO A 34 13.40 5.62 -0.94
C PRO A 34 12.83 5.76 -2.35
N GLU A 35 12.69 6.99 -2.81
CA GLU A 35 12.29 7.27 -4.19
C GLU A 35 13.20 6.50 -5.14
N ILE A 36 12.60 5.76 -6.10
CA ILE A 36 13.36 5.02 -7.08
C ILE A 36 14.16 6.02 -7.91
N GLN A 37 15.45 6.12 -7.60
CA GLN A 37 16.34 7.03 -8.29
C GLN A 37 16.57 6.54 -9.72
N GLY A 38 16.35 7.42 -10.70
CA GLY A 38 16.66 7.15 -12.10
C GLY A 38 15.70 7.82 -13.06
N LYS A 39 16.18 8.16 -14.25
CA LYS A 39 15.31 8.60 -15.35
C LYS A 39 14.36 7.46 -15.72
N ALA A 40 13.12 7.81 -16.06
CA ALA A 40 12.18 6.86 -16.65
C ALA A 40 12.85 6.09 -17.80
N LYS A 41 12.67 4.77 -17.83
CA LYS A 41 13.28 3.93 -18.86
C LYS A 41 12.79 4.40 -20.23
N VAL A 42 13.73 4.70 -21.12
CA VAL A 42 13.43 4.90 -22.53
C VAL A 42 13.63 3.57 -23.23
N THR A 43 12.53 3.02 -23.76
CA THR A 43 12.50 1.82 -24.61
C THR A 43 13.20 0.59 -24.00
N HIS A 44 14.20 0.04 -24.69
CA HIS A 44 14.80 -1.27 -24.42
C HIS A 44 16.04 -1.22 -23.52
N LYS A 45 16.41 -0.04 -23.02
CA LYS A 45 17.60 0.14 -22.19
C LYS A 45 17.33 -0.35 -20.77
N LYS A 46 18.23 -1.19 -20.24
CA LYS A 46 18.21 -1.60 -18.83
C LYS A 46 18.40 -0.37 -17.94
N ALA A 47 17.70 -0.34 -16.79
CA ALA A 47 17.93 0.70 -15.80
C ALA A 47 19.32 0.51 -15.17
N ASN A 48 19.89 1.62 -14.71
CA ASN A 48 21.11 1.58 -13.91
C ASN A 48 20.83 0.85 -12.58
N PRO A 49 21.84 0.17 -12.01
CA PRO A 49 21.72 -0.41 -10.67
C PRO A 49 21.43 0.69 -9.65
N ILE A 50 20.57 0.37 -8.67
CA ILE A 50 20.28 1.27 -7.54
C ILE A 50 21.47 1.18 -6.59
N ASN A 51 22.18 2.30 -6.41
CA ASN A 51 23.21 2.40 -5.38
C ASN A 51 22.52 2.67 -4.04
N TYR A 52 22.62 1.71 -3.12
CA TYR A 52 22.04 1.82 -1.79
C TYR A 52 23.15 2.15 -0.78
N ASP A 53 23.16 3.37 -0.23
CA ASP A 53 24.20 3.86 0.70
C ASP A 53 24.09 3.28 2.13
N GLY A 54 23.19 2.31 2.35
CA GLY A 54 23.11 1.57 3.61
C GLY A 54 22.52 2.34 4.79
N LYS A 55 22.14 3.61 4.62
CA LYS A 55 21.51 4.45 5.65
C LYS A 55 19.99 4.36 5.54
N TRP A 56 19.40 3.65 6.50
CA TRP A 56 17.96 3.53 6.78
C TRP A 56 17.58 4.50 7.90
#